data_AF-A0A934K8T3-F1
#
_entry.id   AF-A0A934K8T3-F1
#
_cell.length_a   1.000
_cell.length_b   1.000
_cell.length_c   1.000
_cell.angle_alpha   90.00
_cell.angle_beta   90.00
_cell.angle_gamma   90.00
#
_symmetry.space_group_name_H-M   'P 1'
#
loop_
_entity.id
_entity.type
_entity.pdbx_description
1 polymer ?
#
loop_
_entity_poly.entity_id
_entity_poly.type
_entity_poly.pdbx_seq_one_letter_code
_entity_poly.pdbx_strand_id
1 'polypeptide(L)'
;MRRHYVEEAEGFFRPEFFNRLDRVVAFRTLDEATVRRIARRELGRLLLREGVVRRRLLVEIDGAVVEALARRGFHPRYGARPLQREVERAVIRPLAQLLVEQRPHPGDLVRVHLRDGEVAVEIRRVELPAAPRAERRRREPPEDTSLARAAAEVEELVQRIEAEEATAAVSQLRAEKSGLVSETHEPAFWDEPDTARNTLLRIYQVGEGAGAPGR
;
A
#
# COMPACT_ATOMS: atom_id res chain seq x y z
N MET A 1 -19.37 30.66 -11.72
CA MET A 1 -19.39 29.81 -10.52
C MET A 1 -18.60 30.38 -9.35
N ARG A 2 -17.30 30.66 -9.46
CA ARG A 2 -16.49 31.12 -8.30
C ARG A 2 -16.95 32.44 -7.67
N ARG A 3 -17.36 33.42 -8.50
CA ARG A 3 -17.92 34.71 -8.03
C ARG A 3 -19.25 34.53 -7.28
N HIS A 4 -20.15 33.73 -7.82
CA HIS A 4 -21.46 33.45 -7.21
C HIS A 4 -21.35 32.96 -5.77
N TYR A 5 -20.44 32.02 -5.44
CA TYR A 5 -20.29 31.55 -4.06
C TYR A 5 -19.72 32.61 -3.10
N VAL A 6 -18.90 33.53 -3.61
CA VAL A 6 -18.34 34.63 -2.82
C VAL A 6 -19.41 35.69 -2.58
N GLU A 7 -20.19 36.03 -3.61
CA GLU A 7 -21.33 36.96 -3.54
C GLU A 7 -22.42 36.45 -2.58
N GLU A 8 -22.77 35.16 -2.64
CA GLU A 8 -23.71 34.54 -1.69
C GLU A 8 -23.16 34.54 -0.26
N ALA A 9 -21.85 34.34 -0.08
CA ALA A 9 -21.22 34.41 1.23
C ALA A 9 -21.20 35.85 1.79
N GLU A 10 -20.93 36.85 0.94
CA GLU A 10 -21.03 38.28 1.29
C GLU A 10 -22.45 38.68 1.69
N GLY A 11 -23.47 38.14 1.01
CA GLY A 11 -24.88 38.39 1.34
C GLY A 11 -25.37 37.67 2.61
N PHE A 12 -24.81 36.50 2.93
CA PHE A 12 -25.20 35.70 4.10
C PHE A 12 -24.52 36.16 5.40
N PHE A 13 -23.22 36.47 5.35
CA PHE A 13 -22.47 36.90 6.52
C PHE A 13 -22.58 38.40 6.76
N ARG A 14 -22.51 38.80 8.02
CA ARG A 14 -22.46 40.23 8.36
C ARG A 14 -21.17 40.87 7.80
N PRO A 15 -21.22 42.12 7.28
CA PRO A 15 -20.07 42.78 6.68
C PRO A 15 -18.86 42.86 7.62
N GLU A 16 -19.09 43.06 8.93
CA GLU A 16 -17.99 43.14 9.91
C GLU A 16 -17.24 41.82 10.05
N PHE A 17 -17.93 40.69 9.88
CA PHE A 17 -17.30 39.37 9.91
C PHE A 17 -16.60 39.08 8.58
N PHE A 18 -17.26 39.36 7.46
CA PHE A 18 -16.72 39.08 6.14
C PHE A 18 -15.40 39.85 5.88
N ASN A 19 -15.34 41.11 6.32
CA ASN A 19 -14.15 41.95 6.24
C ASN A 19 -12.97 41.49 7.12
N ARG A 20 -13.15 40.47 7.99
CA ARG A 20 -12.07 39.86 8.77
C ARG A 20 -11.51 38.59 8.14
N LEU A 21 -12.02 38.17 6.98
CA LEU A 21 -11.51 37.01 6.25
C LEU A 21 -10.41 37.46 5.29
N ASP A 22 -9.16 37.02 5.52
CA ASP A 22 -8.03 37.35 4.65
C ASP A 22 -8.22 36.83 3.20
N ARG A 23 -8.88 35.67 3.07
CA ARG A 23 -9.14 35.05 1.77
C ARG A 23 -10.32 34.09 1.82
N VAL A 24 -11.21 34.21 0.83
CA VAL A 24 -12.26 33.22 0.57
C VAL A 24 -11.80 32.25 -0.51
N VAL A 25 -11.77 30.95 -0.20
CA VAL A 25 -11.34 29.90 -1.14
C VAL A 25 -12.53 29.02 -1.50
N ALA A 26 -13.04 29.17 -2.72
CA ALA A 26 -14.08 28.29 -3.24
C ALA A 26 -13.48 26.96 -3.74
N PHE A 27 -13.92 25.86 -3.15
CA PHE A 27 -13.62 24.50 -3.59
C PHE A 27 -14.44 24.15 -4.82
N ARG A 28 -13.81 23.46 -5.78
CA ARG A 28 -14.49 22.91 -6.96
C ARG A 28 -15.19 21.59 -6.59
N THR A 29 -16.28 21.28 -7.26
CA THR A 29 -16.88 19.95 -7.21
C THR A 29 -15.88 18.92 -7.70
N LEU A 30 -15.93 17.71 -7.14
CA LEU A 30 -15.08 16.62 -7.58
C LEU A 30 -15.62 16.08 -8.90
N ASP A 31 -14.74 15.97 -9.90
CA ASP A 31 -15.03 15.20 -11.11
C ASP A 31 -14.82 13.70 -10.87
N GLU A 32 -15.37 12.88 -11.76
CA GLU A 32 -15.32 11.42 -11.64
C GLU A 32 -13.87 10.90 -11.61
N ALA A 33 -12.98 11.49 -12.41
CA ALA A 33 -11.57 11.14 -12.43
C ALA A 33 -10.86 11.40 -11.09
N THR A 34 -11.21 12.50 -10.41
CA THR A 34 -10.70 12.82 -9.08
C THR A 34 -11.26 11.87 -8.03
N VAL A 35 -12.55 11.52 -8.12
CA VAL A 35 -13.16 10.52 -7.21
C VAL A 35 -12.48 9.17 -7.35
N ARG A 36 -12.23 8.69 -8.57
CA ARG A 36 -11.49 7.45 -8.86
C ARG A 36 -10.09 7.47 -8.24
N ARG A 37 -9.39 8.59 -8.35
CA ARG A 37 -8.05 8.76 -7.75
C ARG A 37 -8.09 8.74 -6.22
N ILE A 38 -9.11 9.37 -5.62
CA ILE A 38 -9.32 9.31 -4.17
C ILE A 38 -9.63 7.87 -3.74
N ALA A 39 -10.47 7.15 -4.49
CA ALA A 39 -10.78 5.74 -4.20
C ALA A 39 -9.51 4.88 -4.19
N ARG A 40 -8.68 4.99 -5.23
CA ARG A 40 -7.37 4.30 -5.30
C ARG A 40 -6.47 4.67 -4.13
N ARG A 41 -6.41 5.95 -3.73
CA ARG A 41 -5.63 6.40 -2.58
C ARG A 41 -6.12 5.78 -1.27
N GLU A 42 -7.43 5.76 -1.02
CA GLU A 42 -8.00 5.17 0.19
C GLU A 42 -7.78 3.64 0.24
N LEU A 43 -7.88 2.97 -0.91
CA LEU A 43 -7.52 1.55 -1.05
C LEU A 43 -6.02 1.30 -0.84
N GLY A 44 -5.15 2.18 -1.33
CA GLY A 44 -3.71 2.11 -1.09
C GLY A 44 -3.34 2.25 0.39
N ARG A 45 -4.06 3.10 1.15
CA ARG A 45 -3.90 3.17 2.61
C ARG A 45 -4.27 1.87 3.32
N LEU A 46 -5.16 1.08 2.73
CA LEU A 46 -5.56 -0.23 3.23
C LEU A 46 -4.36 -1.19 3.23
N LEU A 47 -3.53 -1.15 2.19
CA LEU A 47 -2.28 -1.93 2.06
C LEU A 47 -1.28 -1.61 3.18
N LEU A 48 -1.27 -0.36 3.64
CA LEU A 48 -0.36 0.13 4.68
C LEU A 48 -0.84 -0.16 6.10
N ARG A 49 -2.04 -0.71 6.28
CA ARG A 49 -2.55 -1.01 7.63
C ARG A 49 -1.72 -2.09 8.28
N GLU A 50 -1.38 -1.90 9.56
CA GLU A 50 -0.55 -2.84 10.33
C GLU A 50 -1.07 -4.28 10.28
N GLY A 51 -2.39 -4.46 10.25
CA GLY A 51 -3.01 -5.78 10.17
C GLY A 51 -2.64 -6.57 8.91
N VAL A 52 -2.39 -5.88 7.80
CA VAL A 52 -1.97 -6.44 6.50
C VAL A 52 -0.45 -6.58 6.48
N VAL A 53 0.27 -5.51 6.82
CA VAL A 53 1.73 -5.43 6.77
C VAL A 53 2.38 -6.46 7.71
N ARG A 54 1.95 -6.53 8.99
CA ARG A 54 2.54 -7.46 9.97
C ARG A 54 2.29 -8.92 9.62
N ARG A 55 1.19 -9.21 8.93
CA ARG A 55 0.85 -10.57 8.47
C ARG A 55 1.52 -10.94 7.15
N ARG A 56 2.22 -9.99 6.51
CA ARG A 56 2.92 -10.18 5.22
C ARG A 56 1.98 -10.73 4.14
N LEU A 57 0.78 -10.18 4.09
CA LEU A 57 -0.22 -10.57 3.09
C LEU A 57 -0.01 -9.77 1.81
N LEU A 58 -0.15 -10.43 0.68
CA LEU A 58 -0.24 -9.77 -0.62
C LEU A 58 -1.70 -9.35 -0.82
N VAL A 59 -1.93 -8.17 -1.40
CA VAL A 59 -3.29 -7.69 -1.69
C VAL A 59 -3.37 -7.29 -3.15
N GLU A 60 -4.31 -7.91 -3.86
CA GLU A 60 -4.68 -7.56 -5.23
C GLU A 60 -6.07 -6.92 -5.21
N ILE A 61 -6.23 -5.79 -5.90
CA ILE A 61 -7.50 -5.09 -5.98
C ILE A 61 -7.84 -4.89 -7.46
N ASP A 62 -8.95 -5.48 -7.88
CA ASP A 62 -9.45 -5.36 -9.24
C ASP A 62 -9.85 -3.90 -9.56
N GLY A 63 -9.52 -3.42 -10.76
CA GLY A 63 -9.90 -2.10 -11.24
C GLY A 63 -11.41 -1.89 -11.20
N ALA A 64 -12.19 -2.94 -11.44
CA ALA A 64 -13.65 -2.88 -11.40
C ALA A 64 -14.19 -2.49 -10.00
N VAL A 65 -13.48 -2.88 -8.92
CA VAL A 65 -13.82 -2.48 -7.54
C VAL A 65 -13.65 -0.98 -7.35
N VAL A 66 -12.59 -0.40 -7.91
CA VAL A 66 -12.35 1.05 -7.87
C VAL A 66 -13.52 1.80 -8.52
N GLU A 67 -13.99 1.32 -9.68
CA GLU A 67 -15.12 1.92 -10.39
C GLU A 67 -16.44 1.78 -9.62
N ALA A 68 -16.69 0.64 -8.98
CA ALA A 68 -17.86 0.46 -8.14
C ALA A 68 -17.85 1.39 -6.92
N LEU A 69 -16.70 1.51 -6.24
CA LEU A 69 -16.55 2.39 -5.09
C LEU A 69 -16.66 3.86 -5.48
N ALA A 70 -16.06 4.27 -6.60
CA ALA A 70 -16.16 5.65 -7.09
C ALA A 70 -17.61 6.03 -7.39
N ARG A 71 -18.37 5.16 -8.06
CA ARG A 71 -19.79 5.39 -8.38
C ARG A 71 -20.67 5.44 -7.12
N ARG A 72 -20.50 4.48 -6.20
CA ARG A 72 -21.31 4.37 -4.96
C ARG A 72 -20.94 5.42 -3.91
N GLY A 73 -19.66 5.80 -3.85
CA GLY A 73 -19.10 6.69 -2.85
C GLY A 73 -19.11 8.18 -3.21
N PHE A 74 -19.49 8.52 -4.44
CA PHE A 74 -19.63 9.92 -4.85
C PHE A 74 -21.00 10.46 -4.44
N HIS A 75 -21.02 11.62 -3.79
CA HIS A 75 -22.25 12.35 -3.56
C HIS A 75 -22.10 13.83 -3.97
N PRO A 76 -22.96 14.36 -4.85
CA PRO A 76 -22.84 15.74 -5.35
C PRO A 76 -22.76 16.80 -4.25
N ARG A 77 -23.57 16.62 -3.18
CA ARG A 77 -23.60 17.52 -2.00
C ARG A 77 -22.48 17.29 -0.99
N TYR A 78 -21.97 16.07 -0.83
CA TYR A 78 -21.06 15.70 0.27
C TYR A 78 -19.63 15.38 -0.19
N GLY A 79 -19.36 15.47 -1.50
CA GLY A 79 -18.08 15.17 -2.12
C GLY A 79 -17.70 13.70 -1.93
N ALA A 80 -16.42 13.45 -1.66
CA ALA A 80 -15.86 12.10 -1.45
C ALA A 80 -15.94 11.63 0.02
N ARG A 81 -16.60 12.34 0.93
CA ARG A 81 -16.77 11.84 2.31
C ARG A 81 -17.53 10.50 2.37
N PRO A 82 -18.59 10.27 1.57
CA PRO A 82 -19.24 8.96 1.52
C PRO A 82 -18.31 7.87 1.00
N LEU A 83 -17.41 8.17 0.06
CA LEU A 83 -16.43 7.22 -0.48
C LEU A 83 -15.56 6.58 0.59
N GLN A 84 -15.07 7.35 1.56
CA GLN A 84 -14.27 6.78 2.66
C GLN A 84 -15.08 5.76 3.48
N ARG A 85 -16.36 6.07 3.76
CA ARG A 85 -17.28 5.16 4.46
C ARG A 85 -17.61 3.92 3.62
N GLU A 86 -17.76 4.09 2.31
CA GLU A 86 -18.00 2.98 1.38
C GLU A 86 -16.79 2.03 1.33
N VAL A 87 -15.56 2.55 1.22
CA VAL A 87 -14.34 1.74 1.28
C VAL A 87 -14.27 0.98 2.61
N GLU A 88 -14.57 1.65 3.71
CA GLU A 88 -14.57 1.01 5.02
C GLU A 88 -15.60 -0.12 5.13
N ARG A 89 -16.85 0.14 4.69
CA ARG A 89 -17.93 -0.84 4.77
C ARG A 89 -17.74 -2.01 3.81
N ALA A 90 -17.37 -1.73 2.56
CA ALA A 90 -17.36 -2.72 1.48
C ALA A 90 -16.04 -3.48 1.37
N VAL A 91 -14.92 -2.93 1.88
CA VAL A 91 -13.60 -3.56 1.76
C VAL A 91 -12.99 -3.87 3.12
N ILE A 92 -12.87 -2.86 3.99
CA ILE A 92 -12.11 -3.00 5.24
C ILE A 92 -12.80 -3.97 6.20
N ARG A 93 -14.12 -3.85 6.37
CA ARG A 93 -14.88 -4.73 7.26
C ARG A 93 -14.87 -6.20 6.80
N PRO A 94 -15.20 -6.54 5.54
CA PRO A 94 -15.13 -7.92 5.06
C PRO A 94 -13.72 -8.48 5.16
N LEU A 95 -12.69 -7.69 4.82
CA LEU A 95 -11.30 -8.12 4.99
C LEU A 95 -10.99 -8.44 6.44
N ALA A 96 -11.31 -7.54 7.37
CA ALA A 96 -11.03 -7.75 8.79
C ALA A 96 -11.70 -9.03 9.32
N GLN A 97 -12.95 -9.28 8.94
CA GLN A 97 -13.68 -10.49 9.30
C GLN A 97 -12.99 -11.75 8.73
N LEU A 98 -12.67 -11.73 7.43
CA LEU A 98 -12.01 -12.83 6.74
C LEU A 98 -10.64 -13.17 7.35
N LEU A 99 -9.86 -12.16 7.74
CA LEU A 99 -8.56 -12.34 8.40
C LEU A 99 -8.67 -13.02 9.76
N VAL A 100 -9.76 -12.79 10.49
CA VAL A 100 -10.01 -13.43 11.80
C VAL A 100 -10.47 -14.88 11.61
N GLU A 101 -11.36 -15.12 10.65
CA GLU A 101 -11.95 -16.44 10.38
C GLU A 101 -10.95 -17.42 9.75
N GLN A 102 -10.25 -17.01 8.69
CA GLN A 102 -9.42 -17.91 7.90
C GLN A 102 -7.96 -17.98 8.33
N ARG A 103 -7.50 -17.02 9.14
CA ARG A 103 -6.12 -16.96 9.68
C ARG A 103 -5.06 -17.24 8.60
N PRO A 104 -4.93 -16.38 7.59
CA PRO A 104 -4.02 -16.61 6.47
C PRO A 104 -2.56 -16.70 6.90
N HIS A 105 -1.77 -17.40 6.09
CA HIS A 105 -0.34 -17.54 6.27
C HIS A 105 0.40 -16.36 5.62
N PRO A 106 1.62 -16.04 6.08
CA PRO A 106 2.49 -15.10 5.38
C PRO A 106 2.66 -15.51 3.91
N GLY A 107 2.53 -14.55 2.99
CA GLY A 107 2.60 -14.79 1.54
C GLY A 107 1.26 -15.12 0.87
N ASP A 108 0.19 -15.35 1.62
CA ASP A 108 -1.15 -15.54 1.04
C ASP A 108 -1.63 -14.26 0.34
N LEU A 109 -2.39 -14.45 -0.74
CA LEU A 109 -2.94 -13.39 -1.57
C LEU A 109 -4.40 -13.11 -1.18
N VAL A 110 -4.64 -11.91 -0.69
CA VAL A 110 -5.97 -11.35 -0.50
C VAL A 110 -6.40 -10.69 -1.81
N ARG A 111 -7.46 -11.21 -2.44
CA ARG A 111 -8.02 -10.66 -3.67
C ARG A 111 -9.32 -9.94 -3.39
N VAL A 112 -9.36 -8.65 -3.69
CA VAL A 112 -10.56 -7.81 -3.64
C VAL A 112 -11.10 -7.64 -5.06
N HIS A 113 -12.29 -8.14 -5.33
CA HIS A 113 -12.89 -8.15 -6.66
C HIS A 113 -14.40 -7.89 -6.59
N LEU A 114 -15.04 -7.70 -7.75
CA LEU A 114 -16.50 -7.63 -7.83
C LEU A 114 -17.10 -9.00 -8.10
N ARG A 115 -18.11 -9.35 -7.31
CA ARG A 115 -18.93 -10.56 -7.50
C ARG A 115 -20.40 -10.17 -7.40
N ASP A 116 -21.18 -10.48 -8.43
CA ASP A 116 -22.61 -10.14 -8.51
C ASP A 116 -22.92 -8.65 -8.26
N GLY A 117 -21.98 -7.78 -8.67
CA GLY A 117 -22.09 -6.33 -8.48
C GLY A 117 -21.71 -5.81 -7.09
N GLU A 118 -21.39 -6.70 -6.14
CA GLU A 118 -20.93 -6.36 -4.79
C GLU A 118 -19.43 -6.64 -4.62
N VAL A 119 -18.79 -5.92 -3.69
CA VAL A 119 -17.37 -6.12 -3.39
C VAL A 119 -17.21 -7.40 -2.58
N ALA A 120 -16.40 -8.33 -3.09
CA ALA A 120 -16.03 -9.57 -2.44
C ALA A 120 -14.54 -9.59 -2.12
N VAL A 121 -14.19 -10.22 -1.00
CA VAL A 121 -12.81 -10.40 -0.53
C VAL A 121 -12.57 -11.89 -0.34
N GLU A 122 -11.54 -12.42 -0.98
CA GLU A 122 -11.16 -13.83 -0.89
C GLU A 122 -9.67 -13.96 -0.56
N ILE A 123 -9.30 -14.96 0.22
CA ILE A 123 -7.90 -15.36 0.41
C ILE A 123 -7.61 -16.53 -0.52
N ARG A 124 -6.52 -16.42 -1.27
CA ARG A 124 -5.94 -17.51 -2.04
C ARG A 124 -4.58 -17.83 -1.46
N ARG A 125 -4.37 -19.11 -1.13
CA ARG A 125 -3.03 -19.60 -0.86
C ARG A 125 -2.21 -19.50 -2.13
N VAL A 126 -1.08 -18.82 -2.02
CA VAL A 126 -0.09 -18.80 -3.08
C VAL A 126 1.05 -19.68 -2.63
N GLU A 127 1.21 -20.82 -3.28
CA GLU A 127 2.41 -21.63 -3.13
C GLU A 127 3.54 -20.85 -3.83
N LEU A 128 4.33 -20.15 -3.03
CA LEU A 128 5.56 -19.53 -3.49
C LEU A 128 6.49 -20.66 -3.98
N PRO A 129 6.95 -20.65 -5.24
CA PRO A 129 7.98 -21.58 -5.66
C PRO A 129 9.18 -21.40 -4.74
N ALA A 130 9.69 -22.52 -4.22
CA ALA A 130 10.77 -22.51 -3.22
C ALA A 130 11.92 -21.64 -3.74
N ALA A 131 12.24 -20.57 -3.01
CA ALA A 131 13.40 -19.75 -3.33
C ALA A 131 14.62 -20.67 -3.42
N PRO A 132 15.53 -20.47 -4.41
CA PRO A 132 16.78 -21.20 -4.44
C PRO A 132 17.50 -20.93 -3.12
N ARG A 133 17.62 -21.97 -2.28
CA ARG A 133 18.36 -21.88 -1.02
C ARG A 133 19.82 -21.60 -1.38
N ALA A 134 20.23 -20.34 -1.31
CA ALA A 134 21.64 -20.04 -1.19
C ALA A 134 22.13 -20.70 0.11
N GLU A 135 23.06 -21.64 0.00
CA GLU A 135 23.67 -22.34 1.13
C GLU A 135 24.26 -21.33 2.12
N ARG A 136 23.51 -21.00 3.17
CA ARG A 136 24.04 -20.27 4.31
C ARG A 136 24.98 -21.22 5.05
N ARG A 137 26.28 -21.13 4.76
CA ARG A 137 27.32 -21.75 5.59
C ARG A 137 27.19 -21.18 7.00
N ARG A 138 26.73 -21.99 7.96
CA ARG A 138 26.85 -21.67 9.39
C ARG A 138 28.34 -21.57 9.72
N ARG A 139 28.80 -20.41 10.18
CA ARG A 139 30.06 -20.30 10.93
C ARG A 139 29.74 -20.45 12.41
N GLU A 140 30.44 -21.37 13.07
CA GLU A 140 30.42 -21.44 14.53
C GLU A 140 31.05 -20.17 15.11
N PRO A 141 30.46 -19.59 16.17
CA PRO A 141 31.08 -18.45 16.84
C PRO A 141 32.39 -18.91 17.53
N PRO A 142 33.49 -18.15 17.41
CA PRO A 142 34.75 -18.50 18.04
C PRO A 142 34.66 -18.39 19.58
N GLU A 143 35.28 -19.34 20.27
CA GLU A 143 35.13 -19.60 21.72
C GLU A 143 35.76 -18.52 22.65
N ASP A 144 36.34 -17.44 22.10
CA ASP A 144 37.19 -16.53 22.86
C ASP A 144 36.89 -15.04 22.57
N THR A 145 35.72 -14.58 23.05
CA THR A 145 35.23 -13.21 22.81
C THR A 145 35.40 -12.32 24.04
N SER A 146 36.42 -11.46 24.05
CA SER A 146 36.42 -10.29 24.94
C SER A 146 35.52 -9.19 24.37
N LEU A 147 34.95 -8.33 25.22
CA LEU A 147 34.13 -7.17 24.81
C LEU A 147 34.84 -6.27 23.78
N ALA A 148 36.16 -6.16 23.84
CA ALA A 148 36.95 -5.39 22.88
C ALA A 148 37.01 -6.07 21.50
N ARG A 149 37.09 -7.41 21.45
CA ARG A 149 36.99 -8.16 20.19
C ARG A 149 35.58 -8.11 19.61
N ALA A 150 34.55 -8.24 20.45
CA ALA A 150 33.17 -8.10 20.00
C ALA A 150 32.89 -6.71 19.42
N ALA A 151 33.43 -5.65 20.04
CA ALA A 151 33.31 -4.28 19.53
C ALA A 151 34.03 -4.11 18.17
N ALA A 152 35.24 -4.65 18.02
CA ALA A 152 35.98 -4.62 16.77
C ALA A 152 35.27 -5.44 15.66
N GLU A 153 34.69 -6.60 16.00
CA GLU A 153 33.90 -7.40 15.07
C GLU A 153 32.61 -6.69 14.64
N VAL A 154 31.94 -5.97 15.54
CA VAL A 154 30.76 -5.17 15.20
C VAL A 154 31.15 -4.05 14.24
N GLU A 155 32.26 -3.36 14.47
CA GLU A 155 32.74 -2.28 13.61
C GLU A 155 33.15 -2.81 12.22
N GLU A 156 33.80 -3.98 12.15
CA GLU A 156 34.12 -4.67 10.90
C GLU A 156 32.86 -5.16 10.18
N LEU A 157 31.85 -5.68 10.91
CA LEU A 157 30.56 -6.08 10.35
C LEU A 157 29.79 -4.89 9.79
N VAL A 158 29.80 -3.74 10.47
CA VAL A 158 29.18 -2.51 9.97
C VAL A 158 29.86 -2.05 8.68
N GLN A 159 31.19 -1.98 8.65
CA GLN A 159 31.93 -1.61 7.44
C GLN A 159 31.69 -2.59 6.27
N ARG A 160 31.53 -3.88 6.56
CA ARG A 160 31.17 -4.89 5.56
C ARG A 160 29.73 -4.77 5.08
N ILE A 161 28.78 -4.45 5.96
CA ILE A 161 27.40 -4.16 5.57
C ILE A 161 27.37 -2.93 4.66
N GLU A 162 28.09 -1.86 5.01
CA GLU A 162 28.17 -0.65 4.18
C GLU A 162 28.83 -0.93 2.82
N ALA A 163 29.86 -1.77 2.77
CA ALA A 163 30.50 -2.21 1.53
C ALA A 163 29.58 -3.13 0.68
N GLU A 164 28.82 -4.03 1.31
CA GLU A 164 27.82 -4.86 0.64
C GLU A 164 26.62 -4.02 0.15
N GLU A 165 26.16 -3.03 0.92
CA GLU A 165 25.12 -2.08 0.51
C GLU A 165 25.58 -1.19 -0.66
N ALA A 166 26.87 -0.86 -0.73
CA ALA A 166 27.48 -0.15 -1.85
C ALA A 166 27.70 -1.04 -3.09
N THR A 167 27.43 -2.35 -3.00
CA THR A 167 27.63 -3.26 -4.13
C THR A 167 26.52 -3.06 -5.16
N ALA A 168 26.88 -3.01 -6.45
CA ALA A 168 25.96 -2.78 -7.57
C ALA A 168 24.73 -3.70 -7.56
N ALA A 169 24.83 -4.91 -6.99
CA ALA A 169 23.72 -5.84 -6.85
C ALA A 169 22.62 -5.34 -5.89
N VAL A 170 22.97 -4.71 -4.76
CA VAL A 170 21.99 -4.20 -3.77
C VAL A 170 21.28 -2.96 -4.29
N SER A 171 22.02 -2.07 -4.96
CA SER A 171 21.42 -0.90 -5.61
C SER A 171 20.53 -1.29 -6.80
N GLN A 172 20.93 -2.30 -7.59
CA GLN A 172 20.10 -2.88 -8.65
C GLN A 172 18.82 -3.52 -8.11
N LEU A 173 18.88 -4.30 -7.03
CA LEU A 173 17.69 -4.89 -6.41
C LEU A 173 16.76 -3.82 -5.82
N ARG A 174 17.29 -2.74 -5.23
CA ARG A 174 16.46 -1.60 -4.79
C ARG A 174 15.82 -0.87 -5.97
N ALA A 175 16.56 -0.67 -7.06
CA ALA A 175 16.03 -0.05 -8.27
C ALA A 175 14.94 -0.91 -8.93
N GLU A 176 15.16 -2.22 -9.02
CA GLU A 176 14.18 -3.21 -9.51
C GLU A 176 12.92 -3.19 -8.64
N LYS A 177 13.07 -3.25 -7.31
CA LYS A 177 11.92 -3.16 -6.39
C LYS A 177 11.17 -1.85 -6.54
N SER A 178 11.87 -0.72 -6.67
CA SER A 178 11.25 0.59 -6.88
C SER A 178 10.51 0.66 -8.23
N GLY A 179 11.05 0.05 -9.28
CA GLY A 179 10.41 -0.08 -10.59
C GLY A 179 9.13 -0.91 -10.53
N LEU A 180 9.20 -2.12 -9.98
CA LEU A 180 8.06 -3.01 -9.82
C LEU A 180 6.95 -2.39 -8.94
N VAL A 181 7.32 -1.69 -7.86
CA VAL A 181 6.36 -0.94 -7.05
C VAL A 181 5.73 0.19 -7.86
N SER A 182 6.47 0.87 -8.72
CA SER A 182 5.92 1.91 -9.60
C SER A 182 4.93 1.34 -10.62
N GLU A 183 5.21 0.17 -11.19
CA GLU A 183 4.28 -0.55 -12.08
C GLU A 183 2.93 -0.83 -11.39
N THR A 184 2.92 -1.17 -10.09
CA THR A 184 1.66 -1.39 -9.35
C THR A 184 0.73 -0.17 -9.28
N HIS A 185 1.27 1.03 -9.52
CA HIS A 185 0.51 2.28 -9.52
C HIS A 185 -0.03 2.65 -10.92
N GLU A 186 0.35 1.93 -11.97
CA GLU A 186 -0.18 2.19 -13.30
C GLU A 186 -1.69 1.88 -13.37
N PRO A 187 -2.48 2.71 -14.08
CA PRO A 187 -3.94 2.55 -14.12
C PRO A 187 -4.40 1.18 -14.60
N ALA A 188 -3.66 0.61 -15.57
CA ALA A 188 -3.96 -0.65 -16.26
C ALA A 188 -3.27 -1.87 -15.64
N PHE A 189 -2.42 -1.68 -14.63
CA PHE A 189 -1.67 -2.79 -14.01
C PHE A 189 -2.57 -3.91 -13.50
N TRP A 190 -3.76 -3.56 -13.01
CA TRP A 190 -4.73 -4.50 -12.44
C TRP A 190 -5.65 -5.14 -13.47
N ASP A 191 -5.57 -4.71 -14.74
CA ASP A 191 -6.45 -5.21 -15.81
C ASP A 191 -6.00 -6.60 -16.28
N GLU A 192 -4.73 -6.98 -16.04
CA GLU A 192 -4.17 -8.30 -16.32
C GLU A 192 -3.79 -9.05 -15.01
N PRO A 193 -4.64 -9.97 -14.53
CA PRO A 193 -4.47 -10.59 -13.21
C PRO A 193 -3.20 -11.42 -13.06
N ASP A 194 -2.75 -12.10 -14.12
CA ASP A 194 -1.56 -12.94 -14.07
C ASP A 194 -0.27 -12.10 -14.09
N THR A 195 -0.26 -11.01 -14.86
CA THR A 195 0.82 -10.02 -14.89
C THR A 195 0.96 -9.32 -13.53
N ALA A 196 -0.17 -8.84 -12.98
CA ALA A 196 -0.19 -8.22 -11.65
C ALA A 196 0.31 -9.16 -10.55
N ARG A 197 -0.10 -10.43 -10.59
CA ARG A 197 0.35 -11.46 -9.65
C ARG A 197 1.86 -11.67 -9.74
N ASN A 198 2.40 -11.82 -10.94
CA ASN A 198 3.83 -12.07 -11.14
C ASN A 198 4.67 -10.88 -10.66
N THR A 199 4.25 -9.64 -10.92
CA THR A 199 4.92 -8.44 -10.42
C THR A 199 4.88 -8.35 -8.90
N LEU A 200 3.73 -8.63 -8.26
CA LEU A 200 3.62 -8.65 -6.79
C LEU A 200 4.49 -9.73 -6.14
N LEU A 201 4.55 -10.92 -6.74
CA LEU A 201 5.44 -12.00 -6.31
C LEU A 201 6.92 -11.60 -6.41
N ARG A 202 7.29 -10.89 -7.48
CA ARG A 202 8.66 -10.41 -7.67
C ARG A 202 9.04 -9.33 -6.64
N ILE A 203 8.15 -8.40 -6.31
CA ILE A 203 8.36 -7.42 -5.23
C ILE A 203 8.62 -8.11 -3.89
N TYR A 204 7.91 -9.21 -3.62
CA TYR A 204 8.10 -10.01 -2.41
C TYR A 204 9.46 -10.72 -2.40
N GLN A 205 9.85 -11.37 -3.51
CA GLN A 205 11.14 -12.05 -3.64
C GLN A 205 12.34 -11.12 -3.46
N VAL A 206 12.28 -9.92 -4.05
CA VAL A 206 13.33 -8.90 -3.90
C VAL A 206 13.38 -8.38 -2.45
N GLY A 207 12.24 -8.39 -1.73
CA GLY A 207 12.16 -8.08 -0.30
C GLY A 207 12.78 -9.14 0.61
N GLU A 208 12.61 -10.43 0.31
CA GLU A 208 13.23 -11.53 1.08
C GLU A 208 14.75 -11.60 0.91
N GLY A 209 15.28 -11.26 -0.27
CA GLY A 209 16.72 -11.24 -0.53
C GLY A 209 17.51 -10.25 0.34
N ALA A 210 16.86 -9.20 0.85
CA ALA A 210 17.51 -8.12 1.60
C ALA A 210 17.35 -8.19 3.13
N GLY A 211 16.55 -9.13 3.68
CA GLY A 211 16.08 -9.02 5.07
C GLY A 211 15.76 -10.33 5.78
N ALA A 212 16.60 -11.36 5.66
CA ALA A 212 16.44 -12.60 6.43
C ALA A 212 17.34 -12.66 7.68
N PRO A 213 16.81 -12.37 8.89
CA PRO A 213 17.41 -12.77 10.15
C PRO A 213 17.13 -14.26 10.39
N GLY A 214 18.17 -15.03 10.71
CA GLY A 214 18.09 -16.48 10.93
C GLY A 214 17.35 -16.84 12.22
N ARG A 215 16.60 -17.94 12.16
CA ARG A 215 16.37 -18.84 13.30
C ARG A 215 17.45 -19.91 13.32
#